data_AF-A0A1H9C5J8-F1
#
_entry.id   AF-A0A1H9C5J8-F1
#
_cell.length_a   1.000
_cell.length_b   1.000
_cell.length_c   1.000
_cell.angle_alpha   90.00
_cell.angle_beta   90.00
_cell.angle_gamma   90.00
#
_symmetry.space_group_name_H-M   'P 1'
#
loop_
_entity.id
_entity.type
_entity.pdbx_description
1 polymer ?
#
loop_
_entity_poly.entity_id
_entity_poly.type
_entity_poly.pdbx_seq_one_letter_code
_entity_poly.pdbx_strand_id
1 'polypeptide(L)'
;MNPNSDRLPAPGRFVRYHGVDYRLQQSVGKWLIASNQAVDESFTKTGRRYFVRELAHDDVLDCYDLSRPGTYRGMPVEVVSDAPGGFWVTTRDSRSVAEGFERTDHRSPLTKLIASDDPELRFTTTITPVPMPWKIAYDWKLFTERLTDTFRDVTDRVFLIVHAAADPRRYVQFAGAPDRLDAEAPATDVVADADEFQLRRFEWVAPDVAQPNWTSSLRRPALTAEFAQLARRCVAALHEAYGIVSPDELQYRAWREPAGAAAIAVELPALGLG
;
A
#
# COMPACT_ATOMS: atom_id res chain seq x y z
N MET A 1 -18.53 -11.95 -14.39
CA MET A 1 -19.50 -10.83 -14.23
C MET A 1 -20.32 -10.73 -15.52
N ASN A 2 -21.62 -10.48 -15.42
CA ASN A 2 -22.56 -10.41 -16.55
C ASN A 2 -22.23 -9.25 -17.52
N PRO A 3 -22.34 -9.44 -18.85
CA PRO A 3 -22.19 -8.36 -19.82
C PRO A 3 -23.54 -7.64 -20.00
N ASN A 4 -23.90 -6.77 -19.05
CA ASN A 4 -24.87 -5.66 -19.19
C ASN A 4 -25.31 -5.18 -17.80
N SER A 5 -24.44 -4.46 -17.10
CA SER A 5 -24.91 -3.57 -16.06
C SER A 5 -24.12 -2.28 -16.18
N ASP A 6 -24.80 -1.20 -16.59
CA ASP A 6 -24.29 0.19 -16.55
C ASP A 6 -23.94 0.67 -15.12
N ARG A 7 -23.92 -0.24 -14.14
CA ARG A 7 -23.50 0.02 -12.77
C ARG A 7 -22.02 -0.21 -12.63
N LEU A 8 -21.33 0.82 -12.15
CA LEU A 8 -19.92 0.71 -11.82
C LEU A 8 -19.76 -0.16 -10.58
N PRO A 9 -18.69 -0.98 -10.50
CA PRO A 9 -18.43 -1.79 -9.33
C PRO A 9 -18.15 -0.92 -8.10
N ALA A 10 -18.21 -1.52 -6.91
CA ALA A 10 -17.84 -0.84 -5.69
C ALA A 10 -16.39 -0.31 -5.76
N PRO A 11 -16.04 0.84 -5.15
CA PRO A 11 -14.68 1.35 -5.12
C PRO A 11 -13.68 0.30 -4.62
N GLY A 12 -12.46 0.42 -5.11
CA GLY A 12 -11.37 -0.49 -4.82
C GLY A 12 -10.39 -0.59 -5.97
N ARG A 13 -9.46 -1.53 -5.83
CA ARG A 13 -8.46 -1.84 -6.85
C ARG A 13 -8.97 -2.89 -7.82
N PHE A 14 -8.74 -2.66 -9.10
CA PHE A 14 -9.19 -3.53 -10.19
C PHE A 14 -8.05 -3.85 -11.15
N VAL A 15 -8.25 -4.96 -11.87
CA VAL A 15 -7.41 -5.39 -12.98
C VAL A 15 -8.29 -5.72 -14.16
N ARG A 16 -7.89 -5.31 -15.36
CA ARG A 16 -8.56 -5.69 -16.61
C ARG A 16 -7.96 -6.98 -17.16
N TYR A 17 -8.77 -8.02 -17.26
CA TYR A 17 -8.40 -9.33 -17.80
C TYR A 17 -9.41 -9.76 -18.87
N HIS A 18 -8.93 -10.03 -20.09
CA HIS A 18 -9.78 -10.28 -21.27
C HIS A 18 -10.91 -9.25 -21.45
N GLY A 19 -10.62 -7.97 -21.24
CA GLY A 19 -11.59 -6.87 -21.39
C GLY A 19 -12.64 -6.77 -20.27
N VAL A 20 -12.54 -7.59 -19.23
CA VAL A 20 -13.43 -7.58 -18.06
C VAL A 20 -12.65 -7.09 -16.85
N ASP A 21 -13.28 -6.22 -16.06
CA ASP A 21 -12.70 -5.67 -14.85
C ASP A 21 -12.98 -6.60 -13.66
N TYR A 22 -11.90 -7.06 -13.02
CA TYR A 22 -11.95 -7.90 -11.83
C TYR A 22 -11.42 -7.14 -10.62
N ARG A 23 -12.14 -7.23 -9.50
CA ARG A 23 -11.64 -6.69 -8.25
C ARG A 23 -10.40 -7.46 -7.82
N LEU A 24 -9.33 -6.75 -7.58
CA LEU A 24 -8.08 -7.31 -7.12
C LEU A 24 -8.19 -7.67 -5.64
N GLN A 25 -7.75 -8.87 -5.27
CA GLN A 25 -7.76 -9.38 -3.91
C GLN A 25 -6.35 -9.77 -3.48
N GLN A 26 -6.03 -9.56 -2.21
CA GLN A 26 -4.80 -10.00 -1.60
C GLN A 26 -5.12 -11.13 -0.60
N SER A 27 -4.39 -12.23 -0.70
CA SER A 27 -4.50 -13.38 0.20
C SER A 27 -3.11 -13.93 0.48
N VAL A 28 -2.62 -13.79 1.72
CA VAL A 28 -1.35 -14.36 2.21
C VAL A 28 -0.20 -14.18 1.20
N GLY A 29 0.22 -12.93 0.98
CA GLY A 29 1.30 -12.57 0.04
C GLY A 29 0.92 -12.67 -1.45
N LYS A 30 -0.17 -13.34 -1.80
CA LYS A 30 -0.58 -13.55 -3.19
C LYS A 30 -1.63 -12.54 -3.62
N TRP A 31 -1.54 -12.16 -4.89
CA TRP A 31 -2.56 -11.37 -5.57
C TRP A 31 -3.41 -12.29 -6.43
N LEU A 32 -4.72 -12.10 -6.38
CA LEU A 32 -5.65 -12.92 -7.14
C LEU A 32 -6.85 -12.12 -7.66
N ILE A 33 -7.42 -12.62 -8.74
CA ILE A 33 -8.72 -12.20 -9.24
C ILE A 33 -9.71 -13.38 -9.14
N ALA A 34 -10.95 -13.08 -8.78
CA ALA A 34 -11.99 -14.09 -8.59
C ALA A 34 -13.15 -13.89 -9.56
N SER A 35 -13.69 -15.00 -10.05
CA SER A 35 -14.85 -15.07 -10.93
C SER A 35 -15.85 -16.07 -10.37
N ASN A 36 -17.14 -15.87 -10.67
CA ASN A 36 -18.20 -16.83 -10.36
C ASN A 36 -18.38 -17.91 -11.45
N GLN A 37 -17.60 -17.82 -12.53
CA GLN A 37 -17.61 -18.74 -13.66
C GLN A 37 -16.17 -19.01 -14.13
N ALA A 38 -15.96 -20.16 -14.77
CA ALA A 38 -14.70 -20.43 -15.44
C ALA A 38 -14.52 -19.41 -16.59
N VAL A 39 -13.38 -18.71 -16.58
CA VAL A 39 -13.04 -17.73 -17.62
C VAL A 39 -12.20 -18.42 -18.69
N ASP A 40 -11.13 -19.09 -18.25
CA ASP A 40 -10.22 -19.90 -19.05
C ASP A 40 -9.50 -20.90 -18.12
N GLU A 41 -8.48 -21.59 -18.64
CA GLU A 41 -7.69 -22.59 -17.91
C GLU A 41 -6.83 -22.04 -16.76
N SER A 42 -6.57 -20.73 -16.73
CA SER A 42 -5.80 -20.09 -15.65
C SER A 42 -6.63 -19.89 -14.37
N PHE A 43 -7.95 -20.03 -14.47
CA PHE A 43 -8.88 -19.94 -13.34
C PHE A 43 -9.13 -21.32 -12.71
N THR A 44 -8.64 -21.51 -11.49
CA THR A 44 -8.85 -22.74 -10.73
C THR A 44 -10.11 -22.64 -9.87
N LYS A 45 -10.95 -23.68 -9.86
CA LYS A 45 -12.16 -23.72 -9.02
C LYS A 45 -11.79 -23.78 -7.53
N THR A 46 -12.28 -22.84 -6.74
CA THR A 46 -12.10 -22.80 -5.29
C THR A 46 -13.44 -22.83 -4.58
N GLY A 47 -13.66 -23.87 -3.79
CA GLY A 47 -14.93 -24.10 -3.10
C GLY A 47 -16.10 -24.36 -4.07
N ARG A 48 -17.32 -24.02 -3.63
CA ARG A 48 -18.54 -24.34 -4.39
C ARG A 48 -18.94 -23.31 -5.45
N ARG A 49 -18.47 -22.06 -5.36
CA ARG A 49 -19.06 -20.94 -6.11
C ARG A 49 -18.09 -20.07 -6.90
N TYR A 50 -16.79 -20.23 -6.70
CA TYR A 50 -15.82 -19.29 -7.26
C TYR A 50 -14.70 -20.03 -7.98
N PHE A 51 -14.14 -19.34 -8.96
CA PHE A 51 -12.91 -19.66 -9.64
C PHE A 51 -11.94 -18.52 -9.36
N VAL A 52 -10.70 -18.84 -9.05
CA VAL A 52 -9.65 -17.87 -8.76
C VAL A 52 -8.50 -18.04 -9.72
N ARG A 53 -7.92 -16.93 -10.13
CA ARG A 53 -6.64 -16.89 -10.85
C ARG A 53 -5.66 -16.13 -9.98
N GLU A 54 -4.62 -16.82 -9.56
CA GLU A 54 -3.46 -16.19 -8.94
C GLU A 54 -2.69 -15.42 -10.02
N LEU A 55 -2.31 -14.18 -9.71
CA LEU A 55 -1.54 -13.35 -10.63
C LEU A 55 -0.06 -13.67 -10.47
N ALA A 56 0.56 -14.13 -11.57
CA ALA A 56 1.97 -14.44 -11.63
C ALA A 56 2.80 -13.16 -11.83
N HIS A 57 4.10 -13.20 -11.49
CA HIS A 57 5.00 -12.07 -11.63
C HIS A 57 5.08 -11.52 -13.07
N ASP A 58 5.01 -12.40 -14.07
CA ASP A 58 5.10 -12.07 -15.48
C ASP A 58 3.78 -11.57 -16.08
N ASP A 59 2.67 -11.64 -15.34
CA ASP A 59 1.38 -11.09 -15.78
C ASP A 59 1.49 -9.58 -16.01
N VAL A 60 1.22 -9.15 -17.25
CA VAL A 60 1.12 -7.74 -17.65
C VAL A 60 -0.36 -7.41 -17.86
N LEU A 61 -0.98 -6.77 -16.87
CA LEU A 61 -2.39 -6.39 -16.92
C LEU A 61 -2.57 -4.94 -16.47
N ASP A 62 -3.54 -4.25 -17.06
CA ASP A 62 -3.90 -2.89 -16.64
C ASP A 62 -4.50 -2.95 -15.24
N CYS A 63 -3.88 -2.25 -14.29
CA CYS A 63 -4.36 -2.11 -12.92
C CYS A 63 -4.77 -0.66 -12.64
N TYR A 64 -5.86 -0.47 -11.91
CA TYR A 64 -6.36 0.86 -11.57
C TYR A 64 -7.10 0.86 -10.24
N ASP A 65 -7.10 2.02 -9.58
CA ASP A 65 -7.96 2.30 -8.43
C ASP A 65 -9.20 3.07 -8.87
N LEU A 66 -10.38 2.56 -8.50
CA LEU A 66 -11.67 3.21 -8.67
C LEU A 66 -12.07 3.83 -7.33
N SER A 67 -12.31 5.13 -7.31
CA SER A 67 -12.83 5.86 -6.15
C SER A 67 -14.02 6.73 -6.53
N ARG A 68 -14.90 6.97 -5.55
CA ARG A 68 -16.07 7.85 -5.73
C ARG A 68 -16.22 8.84 -4.57
N PRO A 69 -15.23 9.72 -4.34
CA PRO A 69 -15.30 10.71 -3.28
C PRO A 69 -16.39 11.74 -3.59
N GLY A 70 -16.99 12.25 -2.53
CA GLY A 70 -18.04 13.24 -2.65
C GLY A 70 -18.36 13.96 -1.35
N THR A 71 -19.45 14.70 -1.38
CA THR A 71 -20.04 15.38 -0.25
C THR A 71 -21.52 15.07 -0.18
N TYR A 72 -22.04 14.91 1.04
CA TYR A 72 -23.47 14.89 1.32
C TYR A 72 -23.76 15.85 2.47
N ARG A 73 -24.59 16.87 2.25
CA ARG A 73 -24.90 17.91 3.26
C ARG A 73 -23.66 18.54 3.90
N GLY A 74 -22.60 18.73 3.10
CA GLY A 74 -21.32 19.28 3.57
C GLY A 74 -20.46 18.31 4.40
N MET A 75 -20.85 17.04 4.53
CA MET A 75 -20.00 15.98 5.07
C MET A 75 -19.21 15.30 3.95
N PRO A 76 -17.91 15.01 4.13
CA PRO A 76 -17.18 14.18 3.20
C PRO A 76 -17.74 12.76 3.21
N VAL A 77 -17.98 12.20 2.04
CA VAL A 77 -18.52 10.86 1.87
C VAL A 77 -17.84 10.12 0.72
N GLU A 78 -18.01 8.80 0.68
CA GLU A 78 -17.62 7.96 -0.45
C GLU A 78 -18.81 7.11 -0.91
N VAL A 79 -19.08 7.09 -2.22
CA VAL A 79 -20.12 6.23 -2.80
C VAL A 79 -19.57 4.82 -2.97
N VAL A 80 -20.09 3.88 -2.17
CA VAL A 80 -19.59 2.50 -2.13
C VAL A 80 -20.27 1.56 -3.11
N SER A 81 -21.53 1.80 -3.49
CA SER A 81 -22.22 1.02 -4.53
C SER A 81 -23.46 1.72 -5.06
N ASP A 82 -23.88 1.31 -6.25
CA ASP A 82 -25.14 1.72 -6.84
C ASP A 82 -26.25 0.78 -6.35
N ALA A 83 -27.39 1.34 -5.97
CA ALA A 83 -28.58 0.60 -5.58
C ALA A 83 -29.77 1.02 -6.45
N PRO A 84 -30.84 0.21 -6.55
CA PRO A 84 -32.09 0.67 -7.16
C PRO A 84 -32.58 1.94 -6.46
N GLY A 85 -32.70 3.04 -7.21
CA GLY A 85 -33.19 4.33 -6.70
C GLY A 85 -32.18 5.18 -5.92
N GLY A 86 -30.90 4.78 -5.84
CA GLY A 86 -29.93 5.56 -5.07
C GLY A 86 -28.51 5.00 -5.01
N PHE A 87 -27.75 5.56 -4.08
CA PHE A 87 -26.34 5.26 -3.85
C PHE A 87 -26.15 4.86 -2.39
N TRP A 88 -25.48 3.74 -2.16
CA TRP A 88 -24.95 3.46 -0.84
C TRP A 88 -23.71 4.30 -0.63
N VAL A 89 -23.72 5.06 0.45
CA VAL A 89 -22.71 6.04 0.78
C VAL A 89 -22.16 5.76 2.17
N THR A 90 -20.86 5.95 2.35
CA THR A 90 -20.16 5.77 3.63
C THR A 90 -19.44 7.04 4.05
N THR A 91 -19.23 7.21 5.36
CA THR A 91 -18.42 8.31 5.89
C THR A 91 -17.79 7.96 7.23
N ARG A 92 -16.70 8.66 7.55
CA ARG A 92 -16.06 8.67 8.88
C ARG A 92 -16.43 9.92 9.68
N ASP A 93 -17.19 10.85 9.12
CA ASP A 93 -17.59 12.09 9.79
C ASP A 93 -18.56 11.76 10.93
N SER A 94 -18.27 12.24 12.14
CA SER A 94 -19.09 11.96 13.33
C SER A 94 -20.50 12.56 13.26
N ARG A 95 -20.72 13.59 12.43
CA ARG A 95 -22.04 14.21 12.22
C ARG A 95 -23.04 13.27 11.54
N SER A 96 -22.55 12.24 10.85
CA SER A 96 -23.36 11.32 10.05
C SER A 96 -24.44 10.56 10.82
N VAL A 97 -24.27 10.32 12.12
CA VAL A 97 -25.30 9.67 12.95
C VAL A 97 -26.58 10.52 13.01
N ALA A 98 -26.45 11.84 13.15
CA ALA A 98 -27.60 12.75 13.15
C ALA A 98 -28.30 12.79 11.77
N GLU A 99 -27.55 12.47 10.72
CA GLU A 99 -28.03 12.40 9.33
C GLU A 99 -28.56 11.01 8.96
N GLY A 100 -28.70 10.09 9.93
CA GLY A 100 -29.31 8.77 9.74
C GLY A 100 -28.41 7.75 9.05
N PHE A 101 -27.08 7.89 9.15
CA PHE A 101 -26.17 6.81 8.80
C PHE A 101 -26.18 5.74 9.90
N GLU A 102 -26.19 4.48 9.47
CA GLU A 102 -26.29 3.33 10.37
C GLU A 102 -25.10 2.38 10.18
N ARG A 103 -24.77 1.63 11.23
CA ARG A 103 -23.80 0.54 11.15
C ARG A 103 -24.54 -0.78 11.12
N THR A 104 -24.22 -1.65 10.16
CA THR A 104 -24.68 -3.03 10.16
C THR A 104 -24.05 -3.87 11.27
N ASP A 105 -22.82 -3.54 11.68
CA ASP A 105 -22.16 -4.13 12.85
C ASP A 105 -21.08 -3.19 13.43
N HIS A 106 -20.47 -3.58 14.55
CA HIS A 106 -19.47 -2.77 15.25
C HIS A 106 -18.18 -2.52 14.46
N ARG A 107 -17.89 -3.30 13.40
CA ARG A 107 -16.68 -3.20 12.57
C ARG A 107 -16.94 -2.51 11.23
N SER A 108 -18.19 -2.43 10.81
CA SER A 108 -18.62 -1.84 9.55
C SER A 108 -18.61 -0.32 9.63
N PRO A 109 -18.28 0.36 8.53
CA PRO A 109 -18.40 1.81 8.48
C PRO A 109 -19.88 2.22 8.51
N LEU A 110 -20.14 3.48 8.86
CA LEU A 110 -21.48 4.07 8.84
C LEU A 110 -21.93 4.23 7.40
N THR A 111 -23.07 3.65 7.03
CA THR A 111 -23.62 3.73 5.68
C THR A 111 -25.04 4.27 5.65
N LYS A 112 -25.40 4.87 4.51
CA LYS A 112 -26.76 5.36 4.22
C LYS A 112 -27.06 5.17 2.74
N LEU A 113 -28.29 4.78 2.43
CA LEU A 113 -28.81 4.84 1.07
C LEU A 113 -29.32 6.26 0.81
N ILE A 114 -28.71 6.95 -0.14
CA ILE A 114 -29.11 8.30 -0.55
C ILE A 114 -29.77 8.20 -1.92
N ALA A 115 -30.92 8.87 -2.09
CA ALA A 115 -31.67 8.83 -3.34
C ALA A 115 -30.83 9.38 -4.51
N SER A 116 -31.01 8.82 -5.70
CA SER A 116 -30.20 9.19 -6.87
C SER A 116 -30.41 10.63 -7.35
N ASP A 117 -31.56 11.22 -7.01
CA ASP A 117 -31.96 12.58 -7.32
C ASP A 117 -31.80 13.55 -6.14
N ASP A 118 -31.22 13.10 -5.01
CA ASP A 118 -30.95 13.96 -3.87
C ASP A 118 -29.89 15.02 -4.27
N PRO A 119 -30.26 16.32 -4.34
CA PRO A 119 -29.38 17.37 -4.85
C PRO A 119 -28.20 17.68 -3.91
N GLU A 120 -28.25 17.18 -2.67
CA GLU A 120 -27.21 17.38 -1.68
C GLU A 120 -26.09 16.35 -1.78
N LEU A 121 -26.28 15.25 -2.52
CA LEU A 121 -25.23 14.31 -2.85
C LEU A 121 -24.48 14.75 -4.11
N ARG A 122 -23.20 15.03 -3.96
CA ARG A 122 -22.30 15.35 -5.07
C ARG A 122 -21.08 14.46 -4.98
N PHE A 123 -20.74 13.77 -6.06
CA PHE A 123 -19.55 12.93 -6.11
C PHE A 123 -18.95 12.91 -7.51
N THR A 124 -17.72 12.45 -7.62
CA THR A 124 -17.05 12.23 -8.89
C THR A 124 -16.51 10.82 -8.91
N THR A 125 -16.62 10.15 -10.06
CA THR A 125 -15.94 8.88 -10.28
C THR A 125 -14.54 9.15 -10.79
N THR A 126 -13.54 8.65 -10.08
CA THR A 126 -12.13 8.76 -10.47
C THR A 126 -11.55 7.38 -10.68
N ILE A 127 -10.96 7.17 -11.86
CA ILE A 127 -10.17 5.98 -12.20
C ILE A 127 -8.72 6.43 -12.31
N THR A 128 -7.86 5.88 -11.47
CA THR A 128 -6.44 6.19 -11.44
C THR A 128 -5.65 4.96 -11.85
N PRO A 129 -4.92 4.96 -12.98
CA PRO A 129 -4.00 3.88 -13.30
C PRO A 129 -2.98 3.72 -12.17
N VAL A 130 -2.78 2.48 -11.72
CA VAL A 130 -1.79 2.16 -10.69
C VAL A 130 -0.85 1.07 -11.18
N PRO A 131 0.40 1.05 -10.70
CA PRO A 131 1.31 -0.04 -11.02
C PRO A 131 0.77 -1.41 -10.58
N MET A 132 1.13 -2.47 -11.29
CA MET A 132 0.77 -3.86 -10.94
C MET A 132 1.41 -4.26 -9.60
N PRO A 133 0.64 -4.38 -8.51
CA PRO A 133 1.23 -4.62 -7.19
C PRO A 133 1.86 -6.01 -7.06
N TRP A 134 1.40 -7.00 -7.85
CA TRP A 134 1.99 -8.35 -7.89
C TRP A 134 3.34 -8.42 -8.60
N LYS A 135 3.71 -7.40 -9.40
CA LYS A 135 5.06 -7.35 -9.98
C LYS A 135 6.12 -6.96 -8.96
N ILE A 136 5.74 -6.11 -8.01
CA ILE A 136 6.62 -5.67 -6.91
C ILE A 136 7.04 -6.86 -6.08
N ALA A 137 6.10 -7.78 -5.86
CA ALA A 137 6.25 -8.93 -5.00
C ALA A 137 7.57 -9.65 -5.19
N TYR A 138 8.09 -9.74 -6.43
CA TYR A 138 9.29 -10.52 -6.76
C TYR A 138 10.45 -9.72 -7.38
N ASP A 139 10.31 -8.40 -7.54
CA ASP A 139 11.29 -7.58 -8.27
C ASP A 139 11.96 -6.54 -7.35
N TRP A 140 13.12 -6.91 -6.82
CA TRP A 140 13.98 -6.03 -6.02
C TRP A 140 14.41 -4.77 -6.77
N LYS A 141 14.55 -4.80 -8.10
CA LYS A 141 14.90 -3.61 -8.89
C LYS A 141 13.72 -2.64 -8.92
N LEU A 142 12.52 -3.12 -9.21
CA LEU A 142 11.30 -2.29 -9.17
C LEU A 142 11.03 -1.75 -7.76
N PHE A 143 11.25 -2.56 -6.73
CA PHE A 143 11.15 -2.10 -5.34
C PHE A 143 12.17 -1.00 -5.01
N THR A 144 13.41 -1.12 -5.52
CA THR A 144 14.44 -0.07 -5.38
C THR A 144 14.00 1.25 -6.00
N GLU A 145 13.42 1.22 -7.21
CA GLU A 145 12.90 2.42 -7.90
C GLU A 145 11.78 3.09 -7.09
N ARG A 146 10.85 2.30 -6.55
CA ARG A 146 9.75 2.80 -5.71
C ARG A 146 10.21 3.37 -4.37
N LEU A 147 11.18 2.71 -3.73
CA LEU A 147 11.79 3.21 -2.50
C LEU A 147 12.51 4.54 -2.76
N THR A 148 13.17 4.67 -3.90
CA THR A 148 13.81 5.93 -4.36
C THR A 148 12.79 7.07 -4.44
N ASP A 149 11.62 6.82 -5.03
CA ASP A 149 10.56 7.83 -5.13
C ASP A 149 9.95 8.13 -3.75
N THR A 150 9.72 7.10 -2.95
CA THR A 150 9.16 7.20 -1.58
C THR A 150 10.01 8.08 -0.67
N PHE A 151 11.34 8.08 -0.81
CA PHE A 151 12.23 8.92 -0.01
C PHE A 151 11.97 10.43 -0.15
N ARG A 152 11.25 10.87 -1.19
CA ARG A 152 10.84 12.27 -1.33
C ARG A 152 9.72 12.66 -0.39
N ASP A 153 8.88 11.68 -0.02
CA ASP A 153 7.74 11.88 0.86
C ASP A 153 8.10 11.69 2.34
N VAL A 154 9.24 11.04 2.63
CA VAL A 154 9.84 10.96 3.98
C VAL A 154 10.47 12.30 4.37
N THR A 155 9.64 13.31 4.52
CA THR A 155 9.97 14.70 4.83
C THR A 155 10.25 14.91 6.33
N ASP A 156 10.50 16.16 6.76
CA ASP A 156 10.73 16.48 8.17
C ASP A 156 9.70 15.83 9.10
N ARG A 157 10.21 15.14 10.12
CA ARG A 157 9.47 14.38 11.14
C ARG A 157 8.61 13.24 10.60
N VAL A 158 8.82 12.83 9.36
CA VAL A 158 8.24 11.60 8.83
C VAL A 158 9.21 10.45 9.09
N PHE A 159 8.68 9.41 9.71
CA PHE A 159 9.38 8.16 9.94
C PHE A 159 8.76 7.08 9.07
N LEU A 160 9.60 6.20 8.54
CA LEU A 160 9.21 5.04 7.77
C LEU A 160 9.99 3.84 8.30
N ILE A 161 9.31 2.73 8.54
CA ILE A 161 9.94 1.43 8.77
C ILE A 161 9.46 0.49 7.68
N VAL A 162 10.39 -0.15 6.98
CA VAL A 162 10.12 -1.27 6.08
C VAL A 162 10.68 -2.52 6.73
N HIS A 163 9.85 -3.53 6.98
CA HIS A 163 10.23 -4.71 7.75
C HIS A 163 9.66 -5.99 7.14
N ALA A 164 10.30 -7.14 7.43
CA ALA A 164 9.72 -8.43 7.10
C ALA A 164 8.43 -8.66 7.90
N ALA A 165 7.40 -9.19 7.24
CA ALA A 165 6.13 -9.55 7.87
C ALA A 165 6.30 -10.71 8.87
N ALA A 166 7.19 -11.67 8.55
CA ALA A 166 7.44 -12.85 9.37
C ALA A 166 8.32 -12.56 10.61
N ASP A 167 9.27 -11.62 10.50
CA ASP A 167 10.11 -11.18 11.62
C ASP A 167 10.36 -9.67 11.54
N PRO A 168 9.56 -8.85 12.27
CA PRO A 168 9.69 -7.40 12.26
C PRO A 168 11.04 -6.86 12.76
N ARG A 169 11.92 -7.70 13.34
CA ARG A 169 13.30 -7.31 13.68
C ARG A 169 14.19 -7.17 12.46
N ARG A 170 13.83 -7.76 11.31
CA ARG A 170 14.52 -7.58 10.03
C ARG A 170 13.91 -6.36 9.34
N TYR A 171 14.52 -5.21 9.53
CA TYR A 171 13.98 -3.95 9.03
C TYR A 171 15.05 -2.99 8.56
N VAL A 172 14.62 -2.00 7.78
CA VAL A 172 15.30 -0.72 7.60
C VAL A 172 14.35 0.38 8.06
N GLN A 173 14.86 1.28 8.89
CA GLN A 173 14.09 2.44 9.36
C GLN A 173 14.67 3.73 8.80
N PHE A 174 13.81 4.73 8.68
CA PHE A 174 14.14 6.02 8.11
C PHE A 174 13.59 7.12 9.00
N ALA A 175 14.43 8.13 9.27
CA ALA A 175 14.04 9.36 9.94
C ALA A 175 14.28 10.56 9.01
N GLY A 176 13.19 11.19 8.58
CA GLY A 176 13.24 12.41 7.80
C GLY A 176 13.49 13.63 8.68
N ALA A 177 14.55 14.38 8.37
CA ALA A 177 14.85 15.68 8.95
C ALA A 177 14.84 16.76 7.84
N PRO A 178 14.89 18.06 8.19
CA PRO A 178 14.86 19.13 7.21
C PRO A 178 16.04 19.09 6.23
N ASP A 179 17.22 18.69 6.73
CA ASP A 179 18.50 18.74 6.02
C ASP A 179 19.10 17.35 5.74
N ARG A 180 18.43 16.27 6.15
CA ARG A 180 18.89 14.90 5.90
C ARG A 180 17.78 13.85 5.97
N LEU A 181 18.10 12.67 5.45
CA LEU A 181 17.36 11.43 5.62
C LEU A 181 18.33 10.41 6.22
N ASP A 182 18.08 10.01 7.46
CA ASP A 182 18.86 8.98 8.14
C ASP A 182 18.20 7.62 7.92
N ALA A 183 18.97 6.62 7.50
CA ALA A 183 18.54 5.24 7.44
C ALA A 183 19.30 4.40 8.48
N GLU A 184 18.61 3.47 9.12
CA GLU A 184 19.21 2.54 10.07
C GLU A 184 18.79 1.09 9.81
N ALA A 185 19.70 0.16 10.13
CA ALA A 185 19.54 -1.28 9.98
C ALA A 185 20.04 -1.99 11.26
N PRO A 186 19.29 -2.95 11.82
CA PRO A 186 19.72 -3.73 12.98
C PRO A 186 21.03 -4.50 12.78
N ALA A 187 21.81 -4.59 13.84
CA ALA A 187 23.02 -5.41 13.88
C ALA A 187 22.72 -6.83 14.41
N THR A 188 23.77 -7.65 14.51
CA THR A 188 23.69 -9.04 14.97
C THR A 188 23.22 -9.22 16.42
N ASP A 189 23.22 -8.17 17.23
CA ASP A 189 22.63 -8.17 18.56
C ASP A 189 21.09 -8.27 18.53
N VAL A 190 20.46 -7.79 17.46
CA VAL A 190 19.01 -7.84 17.24
C VAL A 190 18.61 -8.95 16.25
N VAL A 191 19.39 -9.11 15.16
CA VAL A 191 19.18 -10.13 14.11
C VAL A 191 20.41 -11.04 14.06
N ALA A 192 20.41 -12.08 14.91
CA ALA A 192 21.59 -12.92 15.17
C ALA A 192 22.26 -13.55 13.94
N ASP A 193 21.51 -13.76 12.87
CA ASP A 193 21.94 -14.35 11.60
C ASP A 193 22.12 -13.31 10.48
N ALA A 194 22.15 -12.01 10.78
CA ALA A 194 22.40 -10.97 9.79
C ALA A 194 23.81 -11.09 9.19
N ASP A 195 23.92 -11.04 7.87
CA ASP A 195 25.21 -10.96 7.18
C ASP A 195 25.73 -9.52 7.15
N GLU A 196 26.38 -9.10 8.24
CA GLU A 196 26.99 -7.76 8.38
C GLU A 196 28.16 -7.51 7.40
N PHE A 197 28.66 -8.54 6.71
CA PHE A 197 29.58 -8.32 5.60
C PHE A 197 28.88 -7.60 4.44
N GLN A 198 27.61 -7.94 4.16
CA GLN A 198 26.83 -7.24 3.13
C GLN A 198 26.60 -5.79 3.54
N LEU A 199 26.20 -5.52 4.79
CA LEU A 199 26.01 -4.14 5.25
C LEU A 199 27.27 -3.29 5.03
N ARG A 200 28.46 -3.81 5.38
CA ARG A 200 29.75 -3.14 5.08
C ARG A 200 30.02 -2.98 3.60
N ARG A 201 29.79 -4.04 2.81
CA ARG A 201 29.99 -4.04 1.35
C ARG A 201 29.17 -2.96 0.66
N PHE A 202 27.97 -2.67 1.16
CA PHE A 202 27.08 -1.64 0.67
C PHE A 202 27.22 -0.31 1.43
N GLU A 203 28.38 -0.07 2.03
CA GLU A 203 28.76 1.24 2.61
C GLU A 203 27.86 1.71 3.76
N TRP A 204 27.23 0.78 4.48
CA TRP A 204 26.66 1.10 5.78
C TRP A 204 27.78 1.37 6.79
N VAL A 205 27.58 2.38 7.62
CA VAL A 205 28.46 2.72 8.74
C VAL A 205 28.16 1.77 9.89
N ALA A 206 29.20 1.13 10.42
CA ALA A 206 29.09 0.16 11.50
C ALA A 206 28.57 0.79 12.81
N PRO A 207 27.85 0.01 13.63
CA PRO A 207 27.43 0.43 14.96
C PRO A 207 28.58 0.89 15.86
N ASP A 208 28.27 1.81 16.76
CA ASP A 208 29.13 2.17 17.89
C ASP A 208 28.29 2.34 19.18
N VAL A 209 28.92 2.84 20.26
CA VAL A 209 28.26 3.02 21.56
C VAL A 209 27.13 4.05 21.51
N ALA A 210 27.25 5.07 20.67
CA ALA A 210 26.26 6.14 20.54
C ALA A 210 25.16 5.77 19.55
N GLN A 211 25.46 4.93 18.56
CA GLN A 211 24.52 4.46 17.56
C GLN A 211 24.61 2.93 17.41
N PRO A 212 23.76 2.16 18.11
CA PRO A 212 23.84 0.70 18.14
C PRO A 212 23.39 0.02 16.83
N ASN A 213 22.81 0.77 15.89
CA ASN A 213 22.40 0.27 14.57
C ASN A 213 23.43 0.61 13.49
N TRP A 214 23.43 -0.16 12.40
CA TRP A 214 24.09 0.23 11.16
C TRP A 214 23.41 1.47 10.61
N THR A 215 24.18 2.43 10.07
CA THR A 215 23.61 3.69 9.56
C THR A 215 24.05 4.07 8.15
N SER A 216 23.18 4.77 7.44
CA SER A 216 23.48 5.42 6.18
C SER A 216 22.66 6.70 6.07
N SER A 217 23.31 7.85 6.04
CA SER A 217 22.64 9.16 5.98
C SER A 217 22.81 9.83 4.62
N LEU A 218 21.74 10.46 4.15
CA LEU A 218 21.72 11.27 2.93
C LEU A 218 21.42 12.73 3.27
N ARG A 219 22.34 13.64 2.94
CA ARG A 219 22.09 15.09 3.09
C ARG A 219 21.04 15.56 2.09
N ARG A 220 20.27 16.59 2.45
CA ARG A 220 19.24 17.22 1.62
C ARG A 220 19.57 18.70 1.38
N PRO A 221 19.20 19.26 0.22
CA PRO A 221 18.58 18.59 -0.93
C PRO A 221 19.53 17.59 -1.61
N ALA A 222 18.97 16.51 -2.19
CA ALA A 222 19.71 15.44 -2.86
C ALA A 222 19.17 15.21 -4.28
N LEU A 223 20.06 14.76 -5.16
CA LEU A 223 19.75 14.35 -6.53
C LEU A 223 19.03 12.99 -6.54
N THR A 224 18.25 12.73 -7.58
CA THR A 224 17.61 11.42 -7.80
C THR A 224 18.60 10.25 -7.76
N ALA A 225 19.80 10.45 -8.31
CA ALA A 225 20.85 9.43 -8.28
C ALA A 225 21.38 9.12 -6.87
N GLU A 226 21.32 10.08 -5.94
CA GLU A 226 21.74 9.89 -4.55
C GLU A 226 20.66 9.17 -3.74
N PHE A 227 19.37 9.52 -3.95
CA PHE A 227 18.26 8.74 -3.41
C PHE A 227 18.30 7.28 -3.91
N ALA A 228 18.58 7.07 -5.20
CA ALA A 228 18.70 5.73 -5.77
C ALA A 228 19.88 4.94 -5.18
N GLN A 229 20.98 5.60 -4.80
CA GLN A 229 22.09 4.95 -4.10
C GLN A 229 21.67 4.52 -2.70
N LEU A 230 21.03 5.40 -1.93
CA LEU A 230 20.52 5.04 -0.60
C LEU A 230 19.53 3.87 -0.71
N ALA A 231 18.62 3.89 -1.68
CA ALA A 231 17.62 2.84 -1.86
C ALA A 231 18.27 1.48 -2.13
N ARG A 232 19.32 1.45 -2.97
CA ARG A 232 20.10 0.22 -3.23
C ARG A 232 20.76 -0.33 -1.96
N ARG A 233 21.31 0.53 -1.09
CA ARG A 233 21.91 0.10 0.19
C ARG A 233 20.86 -0.51 1.12
N CYS A 234 19.67 0.08 1.18
CA CYS A 234 18.56 -0.43 1.99
C CYS A 234 18.00 -1.75 1.45
N VAL A 235 17.89 -1.89 0.12
CA VAL A 235 17.49 -3.15 -0.50
C VAL A 235 18.52 -4.24 -0.27
N ALA A 236 19.81 -3.94 -0.35
CA ALA A 236 20.85 -4.92 -0.02
C ALA A 236 20.81 -5.34 1.46
N ALA A 237 20.49 -4.42 2.39
CA ALA A 237 20.28 -4.80 3.79
C ALA A 237 19.12 -5.80 3.93
N LEU A 238 17.96 -5.52 3.33
CA LEU A 238 16.79 -6.39 3.39
C LEU A 238 17.03 -7.76 2.71
N HIS A 239 17.50 -7.74 1.48
CA HIS A 239 17.65 -8.93 0.64
C HIS A 239 18.91 -9.73 0.96
N GLU A 240 20.07 -9.07 0.99
CA GLU A 240 21.36 -9.76 1.08
C GLU A 240 21.80 -9.96 2.53
N ALA A 241 21.61 -8.97 3.42
CA ALA A 241 22.02 -9.11 4.82
C ALA A 241 21.00 -9.89 5.67
N TYR A 242 19.70 -9.66 5.44
CA TYR A 242 18.63 -10.30 6.23
C TYR A 242 17.97 -11.48 5.54
N GLY A 243 18.34 -11.82 4.29
CA GLY A 243 17.86 -13.01 3.60
C GLY A 243 16.37 -12.98 3.26
N ILE A 244 15.75 -11.80 3.19
CA ILE A 244 14.35 -11.66 2.75
C ILE A 244 14.34 -11.99 1.26
N VAL A 245 13.60 -13.03 0.86
CA VAL A 245 13.71 -13.57 -0.50
C VAL A 245 13.09 -12.62 -1.52
N SER A 246 12.04 -11.92 -1.11
CA SER A 246 11.08 -11.33 -2.04
C SER A 246 10.41 -10.09 -1.42
N PRO A 247 10.25 -8.96 -2.15
CA PRO A 247 9.63 -7.76 -1.58
C PRO A 247 8.18 -7.92 -1.07
N ASP A 248 7.42 -8.93 -1.50
CA ASP A 248 6.09 -9.23 -0.93
C ASP A 248 6.11 -9.75 0.51
N GLU A 249 7.28 -10.16 0.99
CA GLU A 249 7.48 -10.48 2.40
C GLU A 249 7.61 -9.22 3.27
N LEU A 250 7.64 -8.03 2.65
CA LEU A 250 7.78 -6.76 3.35
C LEU A 250 6.43 -6.10 3.65
N GLN A 251 6.38 -5.45 4.80
CA GLN A 251 5.35 -4.51 5.20
C GLN A 251 5.99 -3.17 5.53
N TYR A 252 5.17 -2.12 5.61
CA TYR A 252 5.65 -0.84 6.08
C TYR A 252 4.73 -0.21 7.12
N ARG A 253 5.36 0.64 7.94
CA ARG A 253 4.66 1.58 8.80
C ARG A 253 5.29 2.95 8.62
N ALA A 254 4.46 3.96 8.37
CA ALA A 254 4.91 5.33 8.31
C ALA A 254 4.02 6.25 9.16
N TRP A 255 4.65 7.22 9.81
CA TRP A 255 3.97 8.21 10.61
C TRP A 255 4.72 9.53 10.61
N ARG A 256 4.00 10.60 10.87
CA ARG A 256 4.57 11.90 11.19
C ARG A 256 4.42 12.17 12.67
N GLU A 257 5.50 12.60 13.32
CA GLU A 257 5.44 13.12 14.68
C GLU A 257 5.10 14.61 14.67
N PRO A 258 3.90 15.01 15.13
CA PRO A 258 3.60 16.43 15.29
C PRO A 258 4.35 17.00 16.50
N ALA A 259 4.55 18.32 16.51
CA ALA A 259 5.11 19.01 17.68
C ALA A 259 4.13 18.90 18.87
N GLY A 260 4.33 17.92 19.76
CA GLY A 260 3.58 17.80 21.01
C GLY A 260 2.18 17.19 20.90
N ALA A 261 1.87 16.42 19.86
CA ALA A 261 0.60 15.69 19.71
C ALA A 261 0.82 14.22 19.33
N ALA A 262 -0.26 13.44 19.21
CA ALA A 262 -0.19 12.03 18.82
C ALA A 262 0.27 11.87 17.35
N ALA A 263 1.10 10.86 17.10
CA ALA A 263 1.59 10.52 15.76
C ALA A 263 0.44 10.30 14.77
N ILE A 264 0.61 10.83 13.55
CA ILE A 264 -0.37 10.71 12.46
C ILE A 264 0.17 9.75 11.43
N ALA A 265 -0.61 8.72 11.07
CA ALA A 265 -0.23 7.77 10.02
C ALA A 265 -0.04 8.50 8.68
N VAL A 266 0.99 8.09 7.93
CA VAL A 266 1.29 8.62 6.59
C VAL A 266 1.18 7.48 5.59
N GLU A 267 0.40 7.68 4.53
CA GLU A 267 0.28 6.72 3.44
C GLU A 267 1.38 6.98 2.40
N LEU A 268 2.07 5.92 1.97
CA LEU A 268 3.16 5.99 0.99
C LEU A 268 2.84 5.06 -0.20
N PRO A 269 1.84 5.40 -1.02
CA PRO A 269 1.34 4.52 -2.08
C PRO A 269 2.39 4.19 -3.15
N ALA A 270 3.38 5.07 -3.34
CA ALA A 270 4.49 4.85 -4.27
C ALA A 270 5.30 3.59 -3.93
N LEU A 271 5.43 3.26 -2.64
CA LEU A 271 6.16 2.09 -2.15
C LEU A 271 5.53 0.78 -2.64
N GLY A 272 4.20 0.77 -2.77
CA GLY A 272 3.42 -0.36 -3.27
C GLY A 272 3.45 -1.61 -2.38
N LEU A 273 3.84 -1.44 -1.11
CA LEU A 273 3.65 -2.43 -0.05
C LEU A 273 2.27 -2.26 0.61
N GLY A 274 1.76 -3.33 1.22
CA GLY A 274 0.48 -3.36 1.94
C GLY A 274 0.64 -3.43 3.45
#